data_AF-A0A945X080-F1
#
_entry.id   AF-A0A945X080-F1
#
_cell.length_a   1.000
_cell.length_b   1.000
_cell.length_c   1.000
_cell.angle_alpha   90.00
_cell.angle_beta   90.00
_cell.angle_gamma   90.00
#
_symmetry.space_group_name_H-M   'P 1'
#
loop_
_entity.id
_entity.type
_entity.pdbx_description
1 polymer ?
#
loop_
_entity_poly.entity_id
_entity_poly.type
_entity_poly.pdbx_seq_one_letter_code
_entity_poly.pdbx_strand_id
1 'polypeptide(L)' 'MHSKLPLGEEYGRFYWQSGYGMFSVSPARGQAVKTYVEGQVEHHRTQTFQGEFRAFLARYKIPYDERYVWD' A
#
# COMPACT_ATOMS: atom_id res chain seq x y z
N MET A 1 23.67 -24.12 -10.15
CA MET A 1 22.77 -23.11 -10.72
C MET A 1 22.50 -22.08 -9.62
N HIS A 2 23.29 -21.01 -9.55
CA HIS A 2 23.19 -20.01 -8.48
C HIS A 2 22.19 -18.93 -8.90
N SER A 3 20.96 -18.99 -8.37
CA SER A 3 20.02 -17.88 -8.47
C SER A 3 20.50 -16.77 -7.53
N LYS A 4 21.11 -15.72 -8.08
CA LYS A 4 21.36 -14.49 -7.35
C LYS A 4 20.01 -13.90 -6.98
N LEU A 5 19.62 -13.98 -5.71
CA LEU A 5 18.54 -13.17 -5.18
C LEU A 5 18.96 -11.70 -5.37
N PRO A 6 18.21 -10.87 -6.09
CA PRO A 6 18.64 -9.53 -6.52
C PRO A 6 18.92 -8.57 -5.35
N LEU A 7 18.54 -8.93 -4.13
CA LEU A 7 18.67 -8.11 -2.93
C LEU A 7 19.53 -8.77 -1.83
N GLY A 8 19.95 -10.04 -1.96
CA GLY A 8 20.67 -10.79 -0.91
C GLY A 8 19.78 -11.76 -0.11
N GLU A 9 20.39 -12.72 0.60
CA GLU A 9 19.66 -13.80 1.31
C GLU A 9 18.71 -13.29 2.40
N GLU A 10 19.01 -12.12 3.00
CA GLU A 10 18.17 -11.48 4.01
C GLU A 10 16.78 -11.08 3.50
N TYR A 11 16.61 -10.93 2.18
CA TYR A 11 15.34 -10.63 1.52
C TYR A 11 14.69 -11.84 0.85
N GLY A 12 15.15 -13.07 1.13
CA GLY A 12 14.55 -14.28 0.54
C GLY A 12 13.07 -14.49 0.89
N ARG A 13 12.57 -13.78 1.91
CA ARG A 13 11.14 -13.73 2.31
C ARG A 13 10.43 -12.46 1.90
N PHE A 14 11.12 -11.50 1.28
CA PHE A 14 10.48 -10.31 0.74
C PHE A 14 9.80 -10.66 -0.58
N TYR A 15 8.51 -10.41 -0.66
CA TYR A 15 7.74 -10.47 -1.88
C TYR A 15 6.89 -9.21 -1.95
N TRP A 16 6.78 -8.66 -3.17
CA TRP A 16 5.80 -7.62 -3.42
C TRP A 16 4.40 -8.19 -3.17
N GLN A 17 3.51 -7.37 -2.63
CA GLN A 17 2.09 -7.68 -2.68
C GLN A 17 1.67 -7.85 -4.14
N SER A 18 0.63 -8.66 -4.38
CA SER A 18 0.14 -9.00 -5.72
C SER A 18 -0.34 -7.80 -6.55
N GLY A 19 -0.38 -6.59 -5.97
CA GLY A 19 -0.72 -5.34 -6.63
C GLY A 19 0.13 -4.17 -6.11
N TYR A 20 0.13 -3.07 -6.87
CA TYR A 20 0.81 -1.83 -6.50
C TYR A 20 -0.10 -0.63 -6.79
N GLY A 21 -0.03 0.38 -5.91
CA GLY A 21 -0.69 1.68 -6.10
C GLY A 21 0.36 2.78 -6.05
N MET A 22 0.25 3.76 -6.94
CA MET A 22 1.17 4.90 -6.99
C MET A 22 0.39 6.20 -6.80
N PHE A 23 0.76 6.97 -5.78
CA PHE A 23 0.09 8.20 -5.41
C PHE A 23 1.08 9.35 -5.41
N SER A 24 0.71 10.47 -6.03
CA SER A 24 1.46 11.72 -5.93
C SER A 24 0.97 12.52 -4.73
N VAL A 25 1.91 12.96 -3.89
CA VAL A 25 1.63 13.84 -2.74
C VAL A 25 2.42 15.14 -2.89
N SER A 26 1.83 16.25 -2.43
CA SER A 26 2.58 17.51 -2.34
C SER A 26 3.77 17.35 -1.38
N PRO A 27 4.96 17.91 -1.68
CA PRO A 27 6.12 17.84 -0.78
C PRO A 27 5.81 18.32 0.65
N ALA A 28 4.92 19.30 0.80
CA ALA A 28 4.47 19.78 2.10
C ALA A 28 3.76 18.71 2.96
N ARG A 29 3.29 17.62 2.35
CA ARG A 29 2.65 16.48 3.02
C ARG A 29 3.62 15.33 3.30
N GLY A 30 4.90 15.46 2.95
CA GLY A 30 5.89 14.38 3.07
C GLY A 30 6.02 13.84 4.50
N GLN A 31 6.06 14.72 5.50
CA GLN A 31 6.13 14.31 6.90
C GLN A 31 4.89 13.53 7.35
N ALA A 32 3.70 13.96 6.93
CA ALA A 32 2.45 13.25 7.24
C ALA A 32 2.40 11.87 6.59
N VAL A 33 2.90 11.73 5.35
CA VAL A 33 3.00 10.43 4.67
C VAL A 33 4.00 9.53 5.38
N LYS A 34 5.17 10.04 5.79
CA LYS A 34 6.16 9.25 6.51
C LYS A 34 5.57 8.67 7.81
N THR A 35 4.95 9.51 8.62
CA THR A 35 4.31 9.08 9.88
C THR A 35 3.18 8.08 9.63
N TYR A 36 2.40 8.26 8.57
CA TYR A 36 1.37 7.29 8.17
C TYR A 36 1.99 5.93 7.84
N VAL A 37 3.06 5.89 7.03
CA VAL A 37 3.76 4.64 6.66
C VAL A 37 4.38 3.95 7.88
N GLU A 38 5.00 4.70 8.80
CA GLU A 38 5.58 4.16 10.03
C GLU A 38 4.52 3.50 10.94
N GLY A 39 3.30 4.04 10.97
CA GLY A 39 2.18 3.52 11.78
C GLY A 39 1.28 2.48 11.09
N GLN A 40 1.53 2.14 9.81
CA GLN A 40 0.64 1.29 9.00
C GLN A 40 0.40 -0.09 9.61
N VAL A 41 1.42 -0.73 10.19
CA VAL A 41 1.29 -2.06 10.78
C VAL A 41 0.25 -2.07 11.92
N GLU A 42 0.29 -1.08 12.79
CA GLU A 42 -0.66 -0.96 13.91
C GLU A 42 -2.05 -0.57 13.40
N HIS A 43 -2.12 0.35 12.43
CA HIS A 43 -3.38 0.77 11.81
C HIS A 43 -4.12 -0.41 11.14
N HIS A 44 -3.37 -1.28 10.46
CA HIS A 44 -3.93 -2.44 9.76
C HIS A 44 -4.28 -3.64 10.66
N ARG A 45 -4.02 -3.55 11.98
CA ARG A 45 -4.57 -4.52 12.94
C ARG A 45 -6.09 -4.40 13.07
N THR A 46 -6.63 -3.21 12.84
CA THR A 46 -8.06 -2.91 13.02
C THR A 46 -8.73 -2.42 11.74
N GLN A 47 -7.95 -1.92 10.77
CA GLN A 47 -8.45 -1.46 9.48
C GLN A 47 -7.98 -2.39 8.34
N THR A 48 -8.92 -2.91 7.55
CA THR A 48 -8.54 -3.69 6.36
C THR A 48 -8.13 -2.77 5.22
N PHE A 49 -7.20 -3.24 4.38
CA PHE A 49 -6.78 -2.55 3.15
C PHE A 49 -7.99 -2.13 2.30
N GLN A 50 -8.92 -3.06 2.05
CA GLN A 50 -10.12 -2.75 1.26
C GLN A 50 -10.95 -1.63 1.89
N GLY A 51 -11.13 -1.65 3.21
CA GLY A 51 -11.87 -0.60 3.93
C GLY A 51 -11.19 0.77 3.78
N GLU A 52 -9.88 0.81 3.93
CA GLU A 52 -9.10 2.03 3.75
C GLU A 52 -9.13 2.53 2.30
N PHE A 53 -9.04 1.63 1.32
CA PHE A 53 -9.12 1.97 -0.09
C PHE A 53 -10.50 2.56 -0.46
N ARG A 54 -11.60 1.97 0.02
CA ARG A 54 -12.95 2.54 -0.15
C ARG A 54 -13.07 3.93 0.46
N ALA A 55 -12.55 4.12 1.67
CA ALA A 55 -12.56 5.42 2.34
C ALA A 55 -11.75 6.48 1.55
N PHE A 56 -10.64 6.07 0.95
CA PHE A 56 -9.86 6.92 0.06
C PHE A 56 -10.66 7.33 -1.17
N LEU A 57 -11.26 6.38 -1.88
CA LEU A 57 -12.10 6.67 -3.06
C LEU A 57 -13.27 7.61 -2.71
N ALA A 58 -13.94 7.37 -1.59
CA ALA A 58 -15.02 8.24 -1.10
C ALA A 58 -14.53 9.66 -0.81
N ARG A 59 -13.39 9.82 -0.13
CA ARG A 59 -12.78 11.12 0.18
C ARG A 59 -12.48 11.93 -1.09
N TYR A 60 -12.02 11.27 -2.14
CA TYR A 60 -11.69 11.91 -3.41
C TYR A 60 -12.84 11.90 -4.42
N LYS A 61 -14.02 11.39 -4.02
CA LYS A 61 -15.22 11.26 -4.86
C LYS A 61 -14.95 10.52 -6.17
N ILE A 62 -14.10 9.50 -6.11
CA ILE A 62 -13.76 8.66 -7.26
C ILE A 62 -14.83 7.56 -7.35
N PRO A 63 -15.63 7.50 -8.44
CA PRO A 63 -16.57 6.41 -8.63
C PRO A 63 -15.81 5.12 -8.90
N TYR A 64 -16.28 4.02 -8.32
CA TYR A 64 -15.75 2.68 -8.55
C TYR A 64 -16.90 1.67 -8.45
N ASP A 65 -16.70 0.53 -9.09
CA ASP A 65 -17.60 -0.60 -9.00
C ASP A 65 -16.96 -1.67 -8.12
N GLU A 66 -17.62 -1.97 -7.01
CA GLU A 66 -17.18 -2.96 -6.02
C GLU A 66 -16.92 -4.34 -6.63
N ARG A 67 -17.56 -4.65 -7.76
CA ARG A 67 -17.43 -5.94 -8.47
C ARG A 67 -16.11 -6.10 -9.22
N TYR A 68 -15.41 -5.00 -9.52
CA TYR A 68 -14.26 -5.01 -10.44
C TYR A 68 -12.98 -4.44 -9.83
N VAL A 69 -13.01 -4.00 -8.56
CA VAL A 69 -11.90 -3.28 -7.94
C VAL A 69 -10.96 -4.17 -7.13
N TRP A 70 -11.24 -5.47 -7.08
CA TRP A 70 -10.51 -6.46 -6.26
C TRP A 70 -9.88 -7.62 -7.06
N ASP A 71 -10.11 -7.67 -8.37
CA ASP A 71 -9.58 -8.71 -9.27
C ASP A 71 -8.13 -8.46 -9.70
#